data_AF-A0A644ZFD7-F1
#
_entry.id   AF-A0A644ZFD7-F1
#
_cell.length_a   1.000
_cell.length_b   1.000
_cell.length_c   1.000
_cell.angle_alpha   90.00
_cell.angle_beta   90.00
_cell.angle_gamma   90.00
#
_symmetry.space_group_name_H-M   'P 1'
#
loop_
_entity.id
_entity.type
_entity.pdbx_description
1 polymer ?
#
loop_
_entity_poly.entity_id
_entity_poly.type
_entity_poly.pdbx_seq_one_letter_code
_entity_poly.pdbx_strand_id
1 'polypeptide(L)'
;MKENLIRNSYLNSFDINDEEKGLTDLIIINTKCLIDDKIQRYVYIDNNRLKDELRYYNFYGTKPSYDDILNILLPLILANTNIQKSEDEVIILIQKYVKYFKKDDDLFEYIIGALMYNALIHYILDNKNIEYGKLLQLLKERIIGFSIELEKLNMVKFQMVRINAIQLIDNYIDLKVVDYDDGKIIKNLLNIIYDIYIEERNVNNIGVLSIKKSILSILGEEPNLNMDNIDFIEQMSHYIIKLRKYVINKKTYDLNSDPRNLIKHNEGEIVSDAILNKINIASKELRDNVLHVKVKSKSGEYNFKFKNT
;
A
#
# COMPACT_ATOMS: atom_id res chain seq x y z
N MET A 1 11.31 -2.18 -20.56
CA MET A 1 11.11 -0.76 -20.18
C MET A 1 10.12 -0.62 -19.03
N LYS A 2 8.83 -0.96 -19.18
CA LYS A 2 7.84 -0.86 -18.09
C LYS A 2 8.14 -1.74 -16.86
N GLU A 3 8.75 -2.92 -17.04
CA GLU A 3 9.12 -3.81 -15.92
C GLU A 3 10.15 -3.19 -14.98
N ASN A 4 11.16 -2.49 -15.51
CA ASN A 4 12.14 -1.79 -14.69
C ASN A 4 11.49 -0.63 -13.92
N LEU A 5 10.57 0.10 -14.54
CA LEU A 5 9.82 1.18 -13.87
C LEU A 5 8.97 0.62 -12.72
N ILE A 6 8.28 -0.51 -12.94
CA ILE A 6 7.51 -1.20 -11.90
C ILE A 6 8.40 -1.67 -10.76
N ARG A 7 9.54 -2.31 -11.09
CA ARG A 7 10.52 -2.75 -10.10
C ARG A 7 11.02 -1.58 -9.27
N ASN A 8 11.50 -0.52 -9.92
CA ASN A 8 12.12 0.61 -9.25
C ASN A 8 11.10 1.39 -8.41
N SER A 9 9.88 1.58 -8.91
CA SER A 9 8.78 2.19 -8.15
C SER A 9 8.47 1.41 -6.87
N TYR A 10 8.38 0.08 -6.96
CA TYR A 10 8.17 -0.75 -5.78
C TYR A 10 9.35 -0.66 -4.81
N LEU A 11 10.60 -0.73 -5.27
CA LEU A 11 11.78 -0.60 -4.39
C LEU A 11 11.81 0.76 -3.68
N ASN A 12 11.56 1.86 -4.39
CA ASN A 12 11.60 3.21 -3.83
C ASN A 12 10.46 3.51 -2.85
N SER A 13 9.39 2.71 -2.86
CA SER A 13 8.36 2.79 -1.81
C SER A 13 8.93 2.49 -0.41
N PHE A 14 10.03 1.75 -0.32
CA PHE A 14 10.72 1.43 0.93
C PHE A 14 11.82 2.43 1.29
N ASP A 15 12.13 3.40 0.43
CA ASP A 15 13.22 4.38 0.63
C ASP A 15 12.78 5.54 1.51
N ILE A 16 12.14 5.17 2.61
CA ILE A 16 11.58 6.03 3.62
C ILE A 16 12.18 5.56 4.93
N ASN A 17 12.66 6.46 5.77
CA ASN A 17 13.23 6.12 7.07
C ASN A 17 12.12 5.68 8.05
N ASP A 18 11.37 4.63 7.71
CA ASP A 18 10.27 4.03 8.48
C ASP A 18 10.85 3.09 9.52
N GLU A 19 11.49 3.66 10.56
CA GLU A 19 12.15 2.91 11.63
C GLU A 19 11.21 1.92 12.34
N GLU A 20 9.93 2.28 12.47
CA GLU A 20 8.90 1.43 13.10
C GLU A 20 8.31 0.37 12.17
N LYS A 21 8.69 0.41 10.88
CA LYS A 21 8.24 -0.48 9.80
C LYS A 21 6.73 -0.55 9.61
N GLY A 22 6.02 0.53 9.93
CA GLY A 22 4.56 0.53 9.94
C GLY A 22 3.95 0.45 8.54
N LEU A 23 4.46 1.26 7.60
CA LEU A 23 3.94 1.26 6.23
C LEU A 23 4.61 0.18 5.39
N THR A 24 5.92 0.03 5.54
CA THR A 24 6.72 -0.93 4.77
C THR A 24 6.27 -2.38 4.99
N ASP A 25 5.93 -2.78 6.22
CA ASP A 25 5.36 -4.11 6.49
C ASP A 25 4.00 -4.30 5.81
N LEU A 26 3.15 -3.28 5.75
CA LEU A 26 1.84 -3.35 5.10
C LEU A 26 1.95 -3.46 3.58
N ILE A 27 2.92 -2.78 2.96
CA ILE A 27 3.24 -2.95 1.54
C ILE A 27 3.67 -4.40 1.26
N ILE A 28 4.52 -4.98 2.13
CA ILE A 28 4.94 -6.39 2.01
C ILE A 28 3.74 -7.33 2.18
N ILE A 29 2.89 -7.11 3.20
CA ILE A 29 1.69 -7.91 3.44
C ILE A 29 0.80 -7.91 2.20
N ASN A 30 0.49 -6.74 1.65
CA ASN A 30 -0.35 -6.65 0.45
C ASN A 30 0.28 -7.36 -0.74
N THR A 31 1.58 -7.21 -0.94
CA THR A 31 2.31 -7.91 -1.99
C THR A 31 2.19 -9.44 -1.85
N LYS A 32 2.35 -9.97 -0.63
CA LYS A 32 2.17 -11.40 -0.35
C LYS A 32 0.75 -11.89 -0.61
N CYS A 33 -0.26 -11.03 -0.47
CA CYS A 33 -1.67 -11.37 -0.64
C CYS A 33 -2.15 -11.36 -2.10
N LEU A 34 -1.35 -10.88 -3.05
CA LEU A 34 -1.77 -10.79 -4.45
C LEU A 34 -1.93 -12.18 -5.11
N ILE A 35 -2.97 -12.31 -5.93
CA ILE A 35 -3.27 -13.46 -6.81
C ILE A 35 -3.59 -12.95 -8.21
N ASP A 36 -3.05 -13.63 -9.22
CA ASP A 36 -3.33 -13.41 -10.63
C ASP A 36 -4.51 -14.28 -11.13
N ASP A 37 -5.52 -13.65 -11.71
CA ASP A 37 -6.55 -14.33 -12.50
C ASP A 37 -6.21 -14.20 -13.98
N LYS A 38 -5.69 -15.27 -14.57
CA LYS A 38 -5.32 -15.33 -15.99
C LYS A 38 -6.52 -15.28 -16.93
N ILE A 39 -7.67 -15.82 -16.52
CA ILE A 39 -8.87 -15.90 -17.36
C ILE A 39 -9.48 -14.51 -17.48
N GLN A 40 -9.66 -13.84 -16.35
CA GLN A 40 -10.22 -12.50 -16.28
C GLN A 40 -9.16 -11.42 -16.53
N ARG A 41 -7.87 -11.74 -16.51
CA ARG A 41 -6.73 -10.84 -16.76
C ARG A 41 -6.70 -9.66 -15.79
N TYR A 42 -6.66 -9.96 -14.49
CA TYR A 42 -6.44 -8.99 -13.43
C TYR A 42 -5.78 -9.63 -12.22
N VAL A 43 -5.28 -8.79 -11.31
CA VAL A 43 -4.68 -9.21 -10.04
C VAL A 43 -5.53 -8.65 -8.91
N TYR A 44 -5.81 -9.48 -7.91
CA TYR A 44 -6.65 -9.13 -6.76
C TYR A 44 -6.01 -9.58 -5.44
N ILE A 45 -6.62 -9.18 -4.33
CA ILE A 45 -6.17 -9.54 -2.99
C ILE A 45 -6.87 -10.81 -2.50
N ASP A 46 -6.07 -11.79 -2.09
CA ASP A 46 -6.55 -12.93 -1.32
C ASP A 46 -7.00 -12.47 0.08
N ASN A 47 -8.31 -12.45 0.28
CA ASN A 47 -8.93 -11.95 1.51
C ASN A 47 -8.69 -12.84 2.72
N ASN A 48 -8.60 -14.16 2.52
CA ASN A 48 -8.31 -15.08 3.61
C ASN A 48 -6.87 -14.88 4.07
N ARG A 49 -5.96 -14.74 3.10
CA ARG A 49 -4.56 -14.45 3.39
C ARG A 49 -4.39 -13.11 4.09
N LEU A 50 -5.00 -12.05 3.56
CA LEU A 50 -4.91 -10.70 4.13
C LEU A 50 -5.42 -10.67 5.57
N LYS A 51 -6.54 -11.34 5.86
CA LYS A 51 -7.10 -11.42 7.21
C LYS A 51 -6.09 -12.00 8.20
N ASP A 52 -5.44 -13.11 7.84
CA ASP A 52 -4.47 -13.75 8.73
C ASP A 52 -3.15 -12.97 8.83
N GLU A 53 -2.67 -12.38 7.73
CA GLU A 53 -1.50 -11.48 7.77
C GLU A 53 -1.75 -10.29 8.69
N LEU A 54 -2.91 -9.63 8.60
CA LEU A 54 -3.28 -8.54 9.51
C LEU A 54 -3.48 -9.02 10.95
N ARG A 55 -3.96 -10.27 11.14
CA ARG A 55 -4.01 -10.88 12.46
C ARG A 55 -2.61 -11.03 13.05
N TYR A 56 -1.62 -11.50 12.28
CA TYR A 56 -0.23 -11.58 12.71
C TYR A 56 0.36 -10.19 12.98
N TYR A 57 0.08 -9.23 12.10
CA TYR A 57 0.52 -7.85 12.22
C TYR A 57 0.11 -7.21 13.55
N ASN A 58 -1.06 -7.55 14.11
CA ASN A 58 -1.46 -7.06 15.44
C ASN A 58 -0.53 -7.50 16.59
N PHE A 59 0.30 -8.51 16.39
CA PHE A 59 1.22 -9.01 17.42
C PHE A 59 2.66 -8.51 17.22
N TYR A 60 3.10 -8.26 15.99
CA TYR A 60 4.49 -7.85 15.73
C TYR A 60 4.63 -6.43 15.15
N GLY A 61 3.62 -5.94 14.44
CA GLY A 61 3.69 -4.70 13.67
C GLY A 61 3.34 -3.45 14.47
N THR A 62 3.66 -2.31 13.89
CA THR A 62 3.37 -0.99 14.46
C THR A 62 2.41 -0.23 13.55
N LYS A 63 1.22 0.14 14.00
CA LYS A 63 0.28 0.87 13.15
C LYS A 63 0.90 2.22 12.75
N PRO A 64 0.84 2.63 11.46
CA PRO A 64 1.28 3.96 11.06
C PRO A 64 0.63 5.04 11.93
N SER A 65 1.44 5.98 12.42
CA SER A 65 1.00 7.11 13.25
C SER A 65 0.39 8.26 12.45
N TYR A 66 0.36 8.14 11.12
CA TYR A 66 -0.10 9.14 10.16
C TYR A 66 -1.23 8.59 9.28
N ASP A 67 -1.89 9.49 8.54
CA ASP A 67 -3.04 9.14 7.71
C ASP A 67 -2.70 8.81 6.26
N ASP A 68 -1.63 9.34 5.69
CA ASP A 68 -1.24 9.12 4.28
C ASP A 68 -0.71 7.71 3.98
N ILE A 69 -1.56 6.69 4.08
CA ILE A 69 -1.22 5.29 3.91
C ILE A 69 -1.50 4.76 2.50
N LEU A 70 -1.82 5.61 1.51
CA LEU A 70 -2.21 5.15 0.17
C LEU A 70 -1.18 4.26 -0.51
N ASN A 71 0.11 4.38 -0.15
CA ASN A 71 1.15 3.56 -0.77
C ASN A 71 1.03 2.06 -0.46
N ILE A 72 0.23 1.66 0.52
CA ILE A 72 -0.13 0.24 0.73
C ILE A 72 -0.80 -0.38 -0.50
N LEU A 73 -1.42 0.44 -1.37
CA LEU A 73 -2.11 0.02 -2.59
C LEU A 73 -1.16 -0.18 -3.77
N LEU A 74 0.06 0.38 -3.71
CA LEU A 74 1.02 0.38 -4.82
C LEU A 74 1.27 -1.02 -5.42
N PRO A 75 1.47 -2.10 -4.62
CA PRO A 75 1.74 -3.42 -5.20
C PRO A 75 0.59 -3.92 -6.08
N LEU A 76 -0.66 -3.66 -5.67
CA LEU A 76 -1.86 -4.06 -6.39
C LEU A 76 -2.02 -3.26 -7.69
N ILE A 77 -1.75 -1.95 -7.63
CA ILE A 77 -1.77 -1.05 -8.80
C ILE A 77 -0.70 -1.48 -9.81
N LEU A 78 0.54 -1.68 -9.36
CA LEU A 78 1.67 -2.08 -10.20
C LEU A 78 1.48 -3.50 -10.79
N ALA A 79 0.76 -4.38 -10.11
CA ALA A 79 0.46 -5.71 -10.62
C ALA A 79 -0.64 -5.72 -11.70
N ASN A 80 -1.51 -4.70 -11.75
CA ASN A 80 -2.62 -4.65 -12.71
C ASN A 80 -2.28 -3.90 -13.99
N THR A 81 -2.63 -4.47 -15.14
CA THR A 81 -2.52 -3.77 -16.44
C THR A 81 -3.79 -3.01 -16.80
N ASN A 82 -4.96 -3.45 -16.34
CA ASN A 82 -6.25 -2.83 -16.63
C ASN A 82 -6.61 -1.85 -15.51
N ILE A 83 -6.65 -0.56 -15.84
CA ILE A 83 -6.93 0.52 -14.87
C ILE A 83 -8.28 0.36 -14.16
N GLN A 84 -9.33 -0.12 -14.85
CA GLN A 84 -10.67 -0.28 -14.26
C GLN A 84 -10.71 -1.45 -13.30
N LYS A 85 -10.15 -2.61 -13.68
CA LYS A 85 -10.09 -3.76 -12.76
C LYS A 85 -9.19 -3.48 -11.56
N SER A 86 -8.11 -2.72 -11.78
CA SER A 86 -7.26 -2.22 -10.70
C SER A 86 -8.05 -1.31 -9.74
N GLU A 87 -8.83 -0.38 -10.30
CA GLU A 87 -9.68 0.55 -9.54
C GLU A 87 -10.64 -0.18 -8.61
N ASP A 88 -11.38 -1.16 -9.12
CA ASP A 88 -12.33 -1.95 -8.34
C ASP A 88 -11.64 -2.63 -7.14
N GLU A 89 -10.48 -3.24 -7.37
CA GLU A 89 -9.72 -3.96 -6.34
C GLU A 89 -9.05 -3.02 -5.32
N VAL A 90 -8.51 -1.87 -5.74
CA VAL A 90 -7.90 -0.91 -4.79
C VAL A 90 -8.95 -0.26 -3.90
N ILE A 91 -10.16 -0.01 -4.41
CA ILE A 91 -11.27 0.51 -3.63
C ILE A 91 -11.68 -0.52 -2.57
N ILE A 92 -11.79 -1.79 -2.95
CA ILE A 92 -12.08 -2.88 -2.01
C ILE A 92 -10.98 -2.97 -0.93
N LEU A 93 -9.71 -2.85 -1.31
CA LEU A 93 -8.58 -2.94 -0.39
C LEU A 93 -8.54 -1.76 0.59
N ILE A 94 -8.70 -0.52 0.11
CA ILE A 94 -8.61 0.66 0.98
C ILE A 94 -9.74 0.68 2.01
N GLN A 95 -10.96 0.25 1.63
CA GLN A 95 -12.09 0.15 2.57
C GLN A 95 -11.79 -0.83 3.72
N LYS A 96 -11.10 -1.94 3.45
CA LYS A 96 -10.68 -2.88 4.51
C LYS A 96 -9.68 -2.24 5.45
N TYR A 97 -8.74 -1.46 4.92
CA TYR A 97 -7.76 -0.76 5.74
C TYR A 97 -8.37 0.37 6.57
N VAL A 98 -9.30 1.14 6.00
CA VAL A 98 -10.09 2.14 6.74
C VAL A 98 -10.75 1.49 7.97
N LYS A 99 -11.43 0.35 7.77
CA LYS A 99 -12.05 -0.40 8.87
C LYS A 99 -11.02 -0.97 9.86
N TYR A 100 -9.91 -1.51 9.36
CA TYR A 100 -8.84 -2.09 10.19
C TYR A 100 -8.17 -1.04 11.09
N PHE A 101 -7.97 0.16 10.58
CA PHE A 101 -7.41 1.29 11.31
C PHE A 101 -8.44 2.14 12.06
N LYS A 102 -9.74 1.83 11.91
CA LYS A 102 -10.86 2.57 12.53
C LYS A 102 -10.91 4.05 12.09
N LYS A 103 -10.74 4.29 10.78
CA LYS A 103 -10.77 5.62 10.16
C LYS A 103 -12.06 5.87 9.37
N ASP A 104 -13.18 5.34 9.86
CA ASP A 104 -14.47 5.33 9.15
C ASP A 104 -14.96 6.73 8.78
N ASP A 105 -14.59 7.76 9.54
CA ASP A 105 -14.93 9.16 9.26
C ASP A 105 -14.29 9.69 7.96
N ASP A 106 -13.14 9.14 7.57
CA ASP A 106 -12.38 9.54 6.38
C ASP A 106 -12.59 8.57 5.20
N LEU A 107 -13.54 7.64 5.30
CA LEU A 107 -13.78 6.60 4.30
C LEU A 107 -13.82 7.13 2.86
N PHE A 108 -14.57 8.20 2.61
CA PHE A 108 -14.73 8.75 1.26
C PHE A 108 -13.51 9.53 0.79
N GLU A 109 -12.74 10.13 1.70
CA GLU A 109 -11.46 10.77 1.40
C GLU A 109 -10.46 9.71 0.91
N TYR A 110 -10.40 8.55 1.59
CA TYR A 110 -9.59 7.42 1.17
C TYR A 110 -10.06 6.78 -0.13
N ILE A 111 -11.36 6.65 -0.38
CA ILE A 111 -11.89 6.10 -1.64
C ILE A 111 -11.48 6.98 -2.82
N ILE A 112 -11.67 8.29 -2.73
CA ILE A 112 -11.26 9.21 -3.81
C ILE A 112 -9.74 9.28 -3.93
N GLY A 113 -9.00 9.28 -2.82
CA GLY A 113 -7.53 9.21 -2.82
C GLY A 113 -7.01 7.94 -3.51
N ALA A 114 -7.60 6.78 -3.24
CA ALA A 114 -7.24 5.51 -3.88
C ALA A 114 -7.56 5.51 -5.39
N LEU A 115 -8.72 6.05 -5.76
CA LEU A 115 -9.12 6.25 -7.16
C LEU A 115 -8.09 7.10 -7.92
N MET A 116 -7.76 8.27 -7.36
CA MET A 116 -6.79 9.18 -7.94
C MET A 116 -5.40 8.56 -8.03
N TYR A 117 -4.97 7.87 -6.98
CA TYR A 117 -3.64 7.26 -6.93
C TYR A 117 -3.48 6.13 -7.95
N ASN A 118 -4.50 5.26 -8.08
CA ASN A 118 -4.54 4.25 -9.13
C ASN A 118 -4.42 4.88 -10.51
N ALA A 119 -5.25 5.90 -10.81
CA ALA A 119 -5.22 6.56 -12.10
C ALA A 119 -3.88 7.25 -12.38
N LEU A 120 -3.33 7.96 -11.40
CA LEU A 120 -2.05 8.64 -11.48
C LEU A 120 -0.95 7.68 -11.91
N ILE A 121 -0.75 6.58 -11.17
CA ILE A 121 0.30 5.59 -11.45
C ILE A 121 0.12 4.98 -12.84
N HIS A 122 -1.11 4.64 -13.23
CA HIS A 122 -1.37 4.11 -14.57
C HIS A 122 -1.04 5.12 -15.68
N TYR A 123 -1.45 6.39 -15.54
CA TYR A 123 -1.20 7.41 -16.55
C TYR A 123 0.29 7.71 -16.72
N ILE A 124 1.06 7.82 -15.64
CA ILE A 124 2.51 8.07 -15.73
C ILE A 124 3.30 6.84 -16.21
N LEU A 125 2.84 5.62 -15.90
CA LEU A 125 3.43 4.39 -16.46
C LEU A 125 3.21 4.27 -17.97
N ASP A 126 2.08 4.79 -18.47
CA ASP A 126 1.76 4.80 -19.89
C ASP A 126 2.40 5.96 -20.64
N ASN A 127 2.46 7.14 -20.02
CA ASN A 127 3.13 8.32 -20.56
C ASN A 127 3.84 9.11 -19.45
N LYS A 128 5.15 8.86 -19.27
CA LYS A 128 5.98 9.58 -18.30
C LYS A 128 6.18 11.08 -18.60
N ASN A 129 5.88 11.52 -19.82
CA ASN A 129 6.03 12.90 -20.26
C ASN A 129 4.68 13.66 -20.25
N ILE A 130 3.67 13.14 -19.56
CA ILE A 130 2.38 13.81 -19.46
C ILE A 130 2.54 15.18 -18.79
N GLU A 131 1.96 16.22 -19.38
CA GLU A 131 2.04 17.57 -18.80
C GLU A 131 1.17 17.69 -17.53
N TYR A 132 1.62 18.49 -16.57
CA TYR A 132 0.97 18.71 -15.27
C TYR A 132 -0.53 19.01 -15.37
N GLY A 133 -0.91 20.04 -16.14
CA GLY A 133 -2.31 20.43 -16.30
C GLY A 133 -3.15 19.34 -16.97
N LYS A 134 -2.57 18.61 -17.95
CA LYS A 134 -3.26 17.50 -18.61
C LYS A 134 -3.46 16.32 -17.66
N LEU A 135 -2.46 15.99 -16.84
CA LEU A 135 -2.55 14.95 -15.82
C LEU A 135 -3.67 15.26 -14.81
N LEU A 136 -3.68 16.47 -14.27
CA LEU A 136 -4.73 16.90 -13.32
C LEU A 136 -6.13 16.84 -13.94
N GLN A 137 -6.28 17.27 -15.20
CA GLN A 137 -7.56 17.19 -15.90
C GLN A 137 -8.03 15.73 -16.07
N LEU A 138 -7.14 14.80 -16.41
CA LEU A 138 -7.48 13.37 -16.51
C LEU A 138 -7.87 12.76 -15.15
N LEU A 139 -7.21 13.18 -14.05
CA LEU A 139 -7.59 12.75 -12.71
C LEU A 139 -8.98 13.29 -12.32
N LYS A 140 -9.26 14.56 -12.62
CA LYS A 140 -10.58 15.18 -12.41
C LYS A 140 -11.68 14.46 -13.20
N GLU A 141 -11.44 14.16 -14.47
CA GLU A 141 -12.37 13.39 -15.31
C GLU A 141 -12.65 12.00 -14.72
N ARG A 142 -11.63 11.34 -14.16
CA ARG A 142 -11.79 10.04 -13.49
C ARG A 142 -12.70 10.14 -12.26
N ILE A 143 -12.53 11.15 -11.42
CA ILE A 143 -13.39 11.41 -10.26
C ILE A 143 -14.83 11.70 -10.70
N ILE A 144 -15.01 12.45 -11.79
CA ILE A 144 -16.34 12.75 -12.36
C ILE A 144 -17.00 11.48 -12.92
N GLY A 145 -16.24 10.60 -13.55
CA GLY A 145 -16.76 9.34 -14.09
C GLY A 145 -17.06 8.28 -13.02
N PHE A 146 -16.48 8.42 -11.82
CA PHE A 146 -16.58 7.41 -10.79
C PHE A 146 -18.00 7.30 -10.22
N SER A 147 -18.47 6.06 -10.07
CA SER A 147 -19.80 5.74 -9.54
C SER A 147 -19.69 4.66 -8.47
N ILE A 148 -20.46 4.81 -7.39
CA ILE A 148 -20.49 3.87 -6.28
C ILE A 148 -21.92 3.82 -5.74
N GLU A 149 -22.39 2.63 -5.39
CA GLU A 149 -23.69 2.43 -4.76
C GLU A 149 -23.57 2.57 -3.24
N LEU A 150 -24.33 3.50 -2.66
CA LEU A 150 -24.33 3.80 -1.23
C LEU A 150 -25.74 4.10 -0.74
N GLU A 151 -25.98 3.87 0.54
CA GLU A 151 -27.19 4.35 1.22
C GLU A 151 -27.26 5.89 1.20
N LYS A 152 -28.48 6.44 1.28
CA LYS A 152 -28.76 7.87 1.06
C LYS A 152 -27.85 8.82 1.85
N LEU A 153 -27.61 8.57 3.13
CA LEU A 153 -26.77 9.44 3.96
C LEU A 153 -25.29 9.40 3.53
N ASN A 154 -24.80 8.19 3.24
CA ASN A 154 -23.43 7.97 2.77
C ASN A 154 -23.22 8.53 1.36
N MET A 155 -24.25 8.48 0.51
CA MET A 155 -24.22 9.12 -0.80
C MET A 155 -24.00 10.64 -0.68
N VAL A 156 -24.70 11.32 0.24
CA VAL A 156 -24.51 12.76 0.44
C VAL A 156 -23.07 13.08 0.88
N LYS A 157 -22.55 12.35 1.88
CA LYS A 157 -21.17 12.52 2.35
C LYS A 157 -20.14 12.30 1.23
N PHE A 158 -20.32 11.24 0.45
CA PHE A 158 -19.48 10.95 -0.70
C PHE A 158 -19.50 12.07 -1.73
N GLN A 159 -20.67 12.58 -2.11
CA GLN A 159 -20.77 13.68 -3.07
C GLN A 159 -20.11 14.97 -2.57
N MET A 160 -20.18 15.27 -1.27
CA MET A 160 -19.47 16.41 -0.68
C MET A 160 -17.95 16.28 -0.84
N VAL A 161 -17.37 15.13 -0.46
CA VAL A 161 -15.93 14.87 -0.63
C VAL A 161 -15.52 14.93 -2.11
N ARG A 162 -16.34 14.35 -2.99
CA ARG A 162 -16.11 14.38 -4.44
C ARG A 162 -16.08 15.80 -5.01
N ILE A 163 -17.02 16.66 -4.63
CA ILE A 163 -17.05 18.07 -5.08
C ILE A 163 -15.81 18.80 -4.56
N ASN A 164 -15.46 18.61 -3.29
CA ASN A 164 -14.26 19.20 -2.70
C ASN A 164 -12.98 18.76 -3.43
N ALA A 165 -12.87 17.48 -3.79
CA ALA A 165 -11.74 16.95 -4.55
C ALA A 165 -11.62 17.61 -5.94
N ILE A 166 -12.75 17.77 -6.64
CA ILE A 166 -12.79 18.45 -7.95
C ILE A 166 -12.35 19.92 -7.82
N GLN A 167 -12.85 20.62 -6.82
CA GLN A 167 -12.47 22.01 -6.55
C GLN A 167 -10.99 22.15 -6.17
N LEU A 168 -10.45 21.21 -5.39
CA LEU A 168 -9.02 21.15 -5.10
C LEU A 168 -8.22 20.98 -6.39
N ILE A 169 -8.59 20.07 -7.28
CA ILE A 169 -7.90 19.91 -8.56
C ILE A 169 -7.92 21.20 -9.37
N ASP A 170 -9.06 21.89 -9.43
CA ASP A 170 -9.18 23.18 -10.13
C ASP A 170 -8.23 24.23 -9.55
N ASN A 171 -8.11 24.30 -8.22
CA ASN A 171 -7.14 25.19 -7.56
C ASN A 171 -5.70 24.84 -7.96
N TYR A 172 -5.35 23.55 -8.02
CA TYR A 172 -4.00 23.11 -8.41
C TYR A 172 -3.71 23.35 -9.90
N ILE A 173 -4.72 23.28 -10.78
CA ILE A 173 -4.59 23.70 -12.19
C ILE A 173 -4.29 25.20 -12.28
N ASP A 174 -4.95 26.01 -11.46
CA ASP A 174 -4.72 27.46 -11.32
C ASP A 174 -3.45 27.81 -10.53
N LEU A 175 -2.65 26.82 -10.10
CA LEU A 175 -1.47 26.98 -9.25
C LEU A 175 -1.76 27.65 -7.88
N LYS A 176 -3.00 27.56 -7.39
CA LYS A 176 -3.41 27.97 -6.04
C LYS A 176 -3.17 26.83 -5.05
N VAL A 177 -1.89 26.58 -4.78
CA VAL A 177 -1.41 25.45 -4.00
C VAL A 177 -1.42 25.77 -2.51
N VAL A 178 -1.54 24.72 -1.70
CA VAL A 178 -1.59 24.79 -0.24
C VAL A 178 -0.56 23.84 0.37
N ASP A 179 -0.23 24.04 1.64
CA ASP A 179 0.75 23.19 2.33
C ASP A 179 0.19 21.78 2.64
N TYR A 180 1.12 20.86 2.87
CA TYR A 180 0.84 19.52 3.38
C TYR A 180 0.12 19.59 4.73
N ASP A 181 -0.77 18.63 4.99
CA ASP A 181 -1.59 18.58 6.20
C ASP A 181 -2.00 17.14 6.48
N ASP A 182 -1.72 16.66 7.68
CA ASP A 182 -2.01 15.27 8.05
C ASP A 182 -3.53 15.02 7.98
N GLY A 183 -3.91 13.82 7.55
CA GLY A 183 -5.32 13.46 7.34
C GLY A 183 -5.97 14.03 6.07
N LYS A 184 -5.27 14.83 5.27
CA LYS A 184 -5.80 15.37 3.99
C LYS A 184 -5.25 14.61 2.79
N ILE A 185 -5.69 13.36 2.64
CA ILE A 185 -5.17 12.39 1.66
C ILE A 185 -5.17 12.94 0.22
N ILE A 186 -6.29 13.52 -0.24
CA ILE A 186 -6.41 14.03 -1.62
C ILE A 186 -5.49 15.23 -1.82
N LYS A 187 -5.47 16.15 -0.85
CA LYS A 187 -4.62 17.35 -0.86
C LYS A 187 -3.14 16.98 -0.89
N ASN A 188 -2.72 16.03 -0.07
CA ASN A 188 -1.34 15.58 0.00
C ASN A 188 -0.91 14.89 -1.30
N LEU A 189 -1.80 14.10 -1.92
CA LEU A 189 -1.54 13.52 -3.23
C LEU A 189 -1.36 14.60 -4.32
N LEU A 190 -2.18 15.65 -4.32
CA LEU A 190 -2.02 16.78 -5.23
C LEU A 190 -0.74 17.57 -4.97
N ASN A 191 -0.35 17.74 -3.70
CA ASN A 191 0.92 18.34 -3.33
C ASN A 191 2.10 17.55 -3.86
N ILE A 192 2.08 16.22 -3.82
CA ILE A 192 3.12 15.39 -4.43
C ILE A 192 3.20 15.63 -5.94
N ILE A 193 2.05 15.70 -6.64
CA ILE A 193 2.04 15.96 -8.08
C ILE A 193 2.62 17.36 -8.37
N TYR A 194 2.22 18.38 -7.62
CA TYR A 194 2.80 19.72 -7.76
C TYR A 194 4.32 19.71 -7.51
N ASP A 195 4.77 19.02 -6.46
CA ASP A 195 6.19 18.97 -6.09
C ASP A 195 7.07 18.41 -7.20
N ILE A 196 6.56 17.39 -7.88
CA ILE A 196 7.29 16.65 -8.91
C ILE A 196 7.34 17.44 -10.21
N TYR A 197 6.29 18.19 -10.53
CA TYR A 197 6.15 18.84 -11.84
C TYR A 197 6.51 20.32 -11.84
N ILE A 198 6.41 21.02 -10.70
CA ILE A 198 6.51 22.47 -10.62
C ILE A 198 7.63 22.91 -9.69
N GLU A 199 7.63 22.46 -8.43
CA GLU A 199 8.54 22.98 -7.41
C GLU A 199 8.81 21.96 -6.30
N GLU A 200 10.07 21.54 -6.15
CA GLU A 200 10.45 20.58 -5.12
C GLU A 200 10.29 21.17 -3.71
N ARG A 201 9.33 20.64 -2.94
CA ARG A 201 9.12 20.97 -1.53
C ARG A 201 9.50 19.80 -0.60
N ASN A 202 9.79 20.15 0.66
CA ASN A 202 10.13 19.18 1.70
C ASN A 202 8.90 18.40 2.16
N VAL A 203 9.07 17.08 2.34
CA VAL A 203 8.02 16.17 2.80
C VAL A 203 8.44 15.52 4.12
N ASN A 204 7.73 15.86 5.20
CA ASN A 204 8.02 15.32 6.53
C ASN A 204 7.21 14.04 6.85
N ASN A 205 6.05 13.87 6.22
CA ASN A 205 5.20 12.70 6.43
C ASN A 205 5.76 11.49 5.66
N ILE A 206 6.07 10.42 6.39
CA ILE A 206 6.67 9.18 5.85
C ILE A 206 5.80 8.55 4.76
N GLY A 207 4.49 8.54 4.94
CA GLY A 207 3.54 8.01 3.98
C GLY A 207 3.50 8.80 2.68
N VAL A 208 3.46 10.12 2.77
CA VAL A 208 3.56 11.03 1.62
C VAL A 208 4.90 10.86 0.90
N LEU A 209 6.00 10.76 1.64
CA LEU A 209 7.34 10.56 1.07
C LEU A 209 7.43 9.24 0.28
N SER A 210 6.82 8.18 0.81
CA SER A 210 6.77 6.87 0.16
C SER A 210 6.08 6.94 -1.21
N ILE A 211 4.94 7.64 -1.28
CA ILE A 211 4.21 7.89 -2.52
C ILE A 211 5.05 8.71 -3.50
N LYS A 212 5.65 9.82 -3.03
CA LYS A 212 6.51 10.71 -3.83
C LYS A 212 7.67 9.95 -4.48
N LYS A 213 8.41 9.17 -3.71
CA LYS A 213 9.51 8.34 -4.23
C LYS A 213 9.07 7.27 -5.22
N SER A 214 7.90 6.67 -4.97
CA SER A 214 7.33 5.67 -5.90
C SER A 214 7.02 6.29 -7.27
N ILE A 215 6.50 7.53 -7.30
CA ILE A 215 6.18 8.27 -8.53
C ILE A 215 7.45 8.74 -9.23
N LEU A 216 8.38 9.38 -8.51
CA LEU A 216 9.65 9.86 -9.06
C LEU A 216 10.43 8.73 -9.75
N SER A 217 10.37 7.53 -9.18
CA SER A 217 11.01 6.36 -9.79
C SER A 217 10.41 5.95 -11.12
N ILE A 218 9.09 6.07 -11.29
CA ILE A 218 8.43 5.85 -12.59
C ILE A 218 8.88 6.90 -13.61
N LEU A 219 9.17 8.12 -13.15
CA LEU A 219 9.64 9.24 -13.97
C LEU A 219 11.14 9.17 -14.29
N GLY A 220 11.89 8.25 -13.66
CA GLY A 220 13.27 7.93 -14.00
C GLY A 220 14.27 8.03 -12.85
N GLU A 221 13.82 8.31 -11.62
CA GLU A 221 14.71 8.27 -10.46
C GLU A 221 15.09 6.82 -10.11
N GLU A 222 16.40 6.57 -10.02
CA GLU A 222 16.91 5.24 -9.71
C GLU A 222 16.71 4.91 -8.22
N PRO A 223 16.52 3.62 -7.89
CA PRO A 223 16.26 3.26 -6.52
C PRO A 223 17.52 3.21 -5.67
N ASN A 224 17.36 3.63 -4.41
CA ASN A 224 18.39 3.39 -3.40
C ASN A 224 18.40 1.90 -3.03
N LEU A 225 19.50 1.21 -3.32
CA LEU A 225 19.64 -0.23 -3.03
C LEU A 225 20.25 -0.50 -1.65
N ASN A 226 20.57 0.53 -0.87
CA ASN A 226 21.17 0.40 0.46
C ASN A 226 20.10 0.34 1.56
N MET A 227 19.27 -0.69 1.51
CA MET A 227 18.16 -0.90 2.45
C MET A 227 18.26 -2.24 3.15
N ASP A 228 17.76 -2.29 4.38
CA ASP A 228 17.56 -3.56 5.08
C ASP A 228 16.64 -4.50 4.28
N ASN A 229 17.01 -5.77 4.19
CA ASN A 229 16.28 -6.82 3.47
C ASN A 229 16.06 -6.54 1.96
N ILE A 230 16.91 -5.74 1.31
CA ILE A 230 16.78 -5.39 -0.12
C ILE A 230 16.60 -6.63 -1.02
N ASP A 231 17.33 -7.72 -0.78
CA ASP A 231 17.21 -8.97 -1.56
C ASP A 231 15.79 -9.55 -1.53
N PHE A 232 15.10 -9.47 -0.38
CA PHE A 232 13.74 -9.93 -0.25
C PHE A 232 12.77 -8.99 -0.96
N ILE A 233 12.94 -7.68 -0.80
CA ILE A 233 12.12 -6.66 -1.45
C ILE A 233 12.26 -6.76 -2.98
N GLU A 234 13.47 -7.00 -3.49
CA GLU A 234 13.72 -7.23 -4.90
C GLU A 234 13.05 -8.52 -5.41
N GLN A 235 13.02 -9.59 -4.62
CA GLN A 235 12.24 -10.78 -4.99
C GLN A 235 10.74 -10.49 -5.07
N MET A 236 10.22 -9.62 -4.20
CA MET A 236 8.81 -9.20 -4.23
C MET A 236 8.50 -8.33 -5.45
N SER A 237 9.41 -7.47 -5.89
CA SER A 237 9.23 -6.70 -7.12
C SER A 237 9.16 -7.61 -8.36
N HIS A 238 10.01 -8.63 -8.43
CA HIS A 238 9.94 -9.67 -9.46
C HIS A 238 8.65 -10.49 -9.39
N TYR A 239 8.15 -10.75 -8.17
CA TYR A 239 6.87 -11.41 -7.96
C TYR A 239 5.70 -10.57 -8.53
N ILE A 240 5.67 -9.27 -8.29
CA ILE A 240 4.69 -8.34 -8.89
C ILE A 240 4.72 -8.39 -10.43
N ILE A 241 5.91 -8.38 -11.03
CA ILE A 241 6.05 -8.49 -12.50
C ILE A 241 5.48 -9.82 -13.03
N LYS A 242 5.72 -10.93 -12.32
CA LYS A 242 5.17 -12.23 -12.70
C LYS A 242 3.64 -12.27 -12.56
N LEU A 243 3.07 -11.66 -11.52
CA LEU A 243 1.61 -11.53 -11.35
C LEU A 243 0.99 -10.74 -12.50
N ARG A 244 1.61 -9.60 -12.85
CA ARG A 244 1.20 -8.75 -13.97
C ARG A 244 1.19 -9.48 -15.32
N LYS A 245 2.03 -10.50 -15.47
CA LYS A 245 2.10 -11.37 -16.66
C LYS A 245 1.14 -12.56 -16.60
N TYR A 246 0.43 -12.77 -15.49
CA TYR A 246 -0.48 -13.88 -15.25
C TYR A 246 0.20 -15.26 -15.38
N VAL A 247 1.43 -15.38 -14.87
CA VAL A 247 2.26 -16.60 -14.98
C VAL A 247 2.47 -17.34 -13.67
N ILE A 248 1.93 -16.84 -12.54
CA ILE A 248 2.09 -17.52 -11.24
C ILE A 248 0.96 -18.54 -11.06
N ASN A 249 -0.28 -18.17 -11.42
CA ASN A 249 -1.49 -18.96 -11.19
C ASN A 249 -1.57 -19.42 -9.72
N LYS A 250 -1.41 -18.47 -8.79
CA LYS A 250 -1.36 -18.77 -7.36
C LYS A 250 -2.70 -19.34 -6.89
N LYS A 251 -2.66 -20.44 -6.15
CA LYS A 251 -3.85 -20.99 -5.48
C LYS A 251 -4.27 -20.07 -4.33
N THR A 252 -5.58 -19.91 -4.17
CA THR A 252 -6.17 -19.19 -3.04
C THR A 252 -5.79 -19.87 -1.73
N TYR A 253 -5.45 -19.07 -0.73
CA TYR A 253 -5.13 -19.49 0.62
C TYR A 253 -6.39 -20.03 1.31
N ASP A 254 -6.28 -21.26 1.81
CA ASP A 254 -7.35 -22.06 2.40
C ASP A 254 -7.08 -22.45 3.86
N LEU A 255 -6.01 -21.92 4.46
CA LEU A 255 -5.67 -22.15 5.86
C LEU A 255 -6.28 -21.06 6.76
N ASN A 256 -6.28 -21.32 8.07
CA ASN A 256 -6.66 -20.36 9.10
C ASN A 256 -5.58 -20.37 10.19
N SER A 257 -4.79 -19.31 10.24
CA SER A 257 -3.60 -19.24 11.09
C SER A 257 -3.82 -18.35 12.31
N ASP A 258 -3.21 -18.76 13.42
CA ASP A 258 -3.22 -18.03 14.68
C ASP A 258 -1.78 -17.82 15.16
N PRO A 259 -1.30 -16.56 15.28
CA PRO A 259 0.06 -16.30 15.74
C PRO A 259 0.31 -16.79 17.17
N ARG A 260 -0.73 -17.03 17.98
CA ARG A 260 -0.59 -17.62 19.32
C ARG A 260 -0.02 -19.04 19.30
N ASN A 261 -0.07 -19.73 18.16
CA ASN A 261 0.60 -21.03 18.02
C ASN A 261 2.13 -20.92 18.18
N LEU A 262 2.72 -19.75 17.91
CA LEU A 262 4.15 -19.50 18.11
C LEU A 262 4.58 -19.65 19.58
N ILE A 263 3.66 -19.49 20.53
CA ILE A 263 3.92 -19.66 21.97
C ILE A 263 4.30 -21.11 22.32
N LYS A 264 3.84 -22.10 21.54
CA LYS A 264 4.02 -23.53 21.83
C LYS A 264 5.40 -24.08 21.46
N HIS A 265 6.13 -23.40 20.58
CA HIS A 265 7.42 -23.85 20.07
C HIS A 265 8.59 -23.50 21.00
N ASN A 266 9.68 -24.24 20.95
CA ASN A 266 10.86 -23.96 21.77
C ASN A 266 11.82 -23.00 21.06
N GLU A 267 12.69 -22.33 21.82
CA GLU A 267 13.79 -21.56 21.24
C GLU A 267 14.72 -22.48 20.42
N GLY A 268 15.20 -21.97 19.29
CA GLY A 268 16.01 -22.71 18.32
C GLY A 268 15.20 -23.65 17.40
N GLU A 269 13.91 -23.84 17.65
CA GLU A 269 13.06 -24.71 16.83
C GLU A 269 12.82 -24.09 15.44
N ILE A 270 12.91 -24.93 14.41
CA ILE A 270 12.57 -24.57 13.03
C ILE A 270 11.23 -25.19 12.68
N VAL A 271 10.24 -24.35 12.36
CA VAL A 271 8.87 -24.79 12.12
C VAL A 271 8.30 -24.23 10.83
N SER A 272 7.26 -24.87 10.31
CA SER A 272 6.50 -24.36 9.17
C SER A 272 5.26 -23.63 9.68
N ASP A 273 5.20 -22.34 9.45
CA ASP A 273 4.07 -21.46 9.74
C ASP A 273 3.29 -21.16 8.45
N ALA A 274 1.96 -21.10 8.53
CA ALA A 274 1.13 -20.87 7.35
C ALA A 274 1.32 -19.48 6.74
N ILE A 275 1.71 -18.48 7.54
CA ILE A 275 1.89 -17.09 7.13
C ILE A 275 3.37 -16.80 6.84
N LEU A 276 4.25 -17.08 7.79
CA LEU A 276 5.67 -16.78 7.68
C LEU A 276 6.48 -17.87 6.95
N ASN A 277 5.84 -18.97 6.53
CA ASN A 277 6.48 -20.16 5.95
C ASN A 277 7.49 -20.77 6.93
N LYS A 278 8.68 -21.17 6.45
CA LYS A 278 9.72 -21.73 7.30
C LYS A 278 10.30 -20.63 8.20
N ILE A 279 10.14 -20.80 9.50
CA ILE A 279 10.61 -19.87 10.53
C ILE A 279 11.53 -20.54 11.54
N ASN A 280 12.36 -19.74 12.19
CA ASN A 280 13.17 -20.11 13.36
C ASN A 280 12.75 -19.25 14.56
N ILE A 281 12.44 -19.90 15.68
CA ILE A 281 12.16 -19.24 16.96
C ILE A 281 13.49 -18.82 17.58
N ALA A 282 13.88 -17.56 17.39
CA ALA A 282 15.18 -17.06 17.78
C ALA A 282 15.32 -16.83 19.30
N SER A 283 14.29 -16.31 19.95
CA SER A 283 14.24 -16.17 21.41
C SER A 283 12.83 -15.99 21.95
N LYS A 284 12.66 -16.22 23.25
CA LYS A 284 11.46 -16.06 24.04
C LYS A 284 11.78 -15.41 25.38
N GLU A 285 11.25 -14.22 25.58
CA GLU A 285 11.54 -13.43 26.78
C GLU A 285 10.26 -12.86 27.37
N LEU A 286 10.04 -13.08 28.66
CA LEU A 286 8.93 -12.47 29.40
C LEU A 286 9.41 -11.15 30.01
N ARG A 287 8.82 -10.02 29.61
CA ARG A 287 9.12 -8.68 30.12
C ARG A 287 7.81 -7.96 30.44
N ASP A 288 7.66 -7.43 31.65
CA ASP A 288 6.47 -6.67 32.07
C ASP A 288 5.13 -7.37 31.75
N ASN A 289 5.04 -8.68 32.01
CA ASN A 289 3.89 -9.53 31.68
C ASN A 289 3.54 -9.63 30.18
N VAL A 290 4.48 -9.29 29.31
CA VAL A 290 4.40 -9.48 27.86
C VAL A 290 5.43 -10.51 27.44
N LEU A 291 4.97 -11.60 26.82
CA LEU A 291 5.85 -12.57 26.20
C LEU A 291 6.29 -12.04 24.83
N HIS A 292 7.59 -11.81 24.69
CA HIS A 292 8.25 -11.46 23.45
C HIS A 292 8.77 -12.73 22.79
N VAL A 293 8.35 -13.00 21.55
CA VAL A 293 8.87 -14.12 20.76
C VAL A 293 9.51 -13.55 19.50
N LYS A 294 10.84 -13.66 19.40
CA LYS A 294 11.58 -13.28 18.21
C LYS A 294 11.54 -14.42 17.20
N VAL A 295 11.10 -14.12 15.99
CA VAL A 295 10.92 -15.09 14.90
C VAL A 295 11.70 -14.63 13.69
N LYS A 296 12.60 -15.47 13.18
CA LYS A 296 13.32 -15.22 11.94
C LYS A 296 12.67 -15.97 10.79
N SER A 297 12.46 -15.27 9.68
CA SER A 297 11.89 -15.82 8.45
C SER A 297 12.66 -15.31 7.23
N LYS A 298 12.30 -15.78 6.03
CA LYS A 298 12.84 -15.23 4.78
C LYS A 298 12.51 -13.74 4.58
N SER A 299 11.38 -13.26 5.08
CA SER A 299 10.96 -11.87 4.92
C SER A 299 11.48 -10.93 6.00
N GLY A 300 12.30 -11.44 6.93
CA GLY A 300 12.92 -10.66 7.99
C GLY A 300 12.74 -11.26 9.38
N GLU A 301 13.17 -10.48 10.39
CA GLU A 301 13.00 -10.77 11.81
C GLU A 301 11.77 -10.03 12.35
N TYR A 302 10.97 -10.74 13.12
CA TYR A 302 9.73 -10.25 13.73
C TYR A 302 9.81 -10.41 15.25
N ASN A 303 9.32 -9.41 15.99
CA ASN A 303 9.21 -9.47 17.44
C ASN A 303 7.73 -9.51 17.84
N PHE A 304 7.20 -10.72 18.02
CA PHE A 304 5.80 -10.92 18.42
C PHE A 304 5.63 -10.62 19.91
N LYS A 305 4.60 -9.84 20.25
CA LYS A 305 4.26 -9.42 21.61
C LYS A 305 2.93 -10.05 22.01
N PHE A 306 2.95 -10.96 22.99
CA PHE A 306 1.77 -11.60 23.54
C PHE A 306 1.50 -11.09 24.96
N LYS A 307 0.45 -10.29 25.13
CA LYS A 307 -0.02 -9.85 26.45
C LYS A 307 -0.91 -10.93 27.06
N ASN A 308 -0.76 -11.22 28.35
CA ASN A 308 -1.79 -11.93 29.09
C ASN A 308 -3.05 -11.04 29.13
N THR A 309 -4.10 -11.47 28.44
CA THR A 309 -5.46 -10.92 28.56
C THR A 309 -6.23 -11.69 29.63
#